data_AF-A0A7S2Y5K6-F1
#
_entry.id   AF-A0A7S2Y5K6-F1
#
_cell.length_a   1.000
_cell.length_b   1.000
_cell.length_c   1.000
_cell.angle_alpha   90.00
_cell.angle_beta   90.00
_cell.angle_gamma   90.00
#
_symmetry.space_group_name_H-M   'P 1'
#
loop_
_entity.id
_entity.type
_entity.pdbx_description
1 polymer ?
#
loop_
_entity_poly.entity_id
_entity_poly.type
_entity_poly.pdbx_seq_one_letter_code
_entity_poly.pdbx_strand_id
1 'polypeptide(L)'
;LPLEEMAARLTRDLTKGATGQGGYIISGDLSPNLFRKDCVFLDPTNRVTSLSQYQKALAILFDKDRSVVELVGPLQIDSDTNSIRGRFRSRGFLKLPWNPYVSAYESDIVYHVGVDDGLIYEQSQTWSKSSYTALRESFTPTIFTPPPKSVLPRPDTEPTQVSRLFDQVNGRRPEEYSDQERQEISNLMDQVLSLTQQSPSVYPWKPELFPGTWKLVYFEAGTSGGGVDRRIPFPEFSFNDQYQIFGGEGQQVTNIGELWGPSLFVRVLGTYRELDPFSTTSPKRLEANISSGQLCVATTGDLRATSPADANSSCWNLPIQGVGLFESLYLGDRLRILQNLNGTGARGIQVRMS
;
A
#
# COMPACT_ATOMS: atom_id res chain seq x y z
N LEU A 1 -33.54 14.20 -13.58
CA LEU A 1 -33.24 13.17 -12.55
C LEU A 1 -32.98 13.91 -11.24
N PRO A 2 -33.62 13.57 -10.10
CA PRO A 2 -33.29 14.20 -8.82
C PRO A 2 -31.80 14.02 -8.46
N LEU A 3 -31.19 15.02 -7.80
CA LEU A 3 -29.76 14.95 -7.42
C LEU A 3 -29.43 13.75 -6.53
N GLU A 4 -30.37 13.35 -5.68
CA GLU A 4 -30.25 12.17 -4.80
C GLU A 4 -30.14 10.87 -5.60
N GLU A 5 -31.00 10.71 -6.61
CA GLU A 5 -30.95 9.55 -7.49
C GLU A 5 -29.69 9.58 -8.37
N MET A 6 -29.26 10.75 -8.82
CA MET A 6 -27.99 10.92 -9.53
C MET A 6 -26.79 10.54 -8.67
N ALA A 7 -26.73 11.00 -7.42
CA ALA A 7 -25.68 10.66 -6.47
C ALA A 7 -25.62 9.15 -6.17
N ALA A 8 -26.78 8.48 -6.04
CA ALA A 8 -26.83 7.03 -5.86
C ALA A 8 -26.28 6.27 -7.09
N ARG A 9 -26.62 6.72 -8.30
CA ARG A 9 -26.09 6.13 -9.54
C ARG A 9 -24.60 6.40 -9.70
N LEU A 10 -24.13 7.62 -9.43
CA LEU A 10 -22.71 7.97 -9.44
C LEU A 10 -21.92 7.16 -8.41
N THR A 11 -22.48 6.93 -7.22
CA THR A 11 -21.88 6.08 -6.19
C THR A 11 -21.67 4.65 -6.70
N ARG A 12 -22.68 4.07 -7.35
CA ARG A 12 -22.57 2.76 -7.98
C ARG A 12 -21.53 2.77 -9.09
N ASP A 13 -21.57 3.74 -9.98
CA ASP A 13 -20.65 3.82 -11.11
C ASP A 13 -19.20 3.99 -10.63
N LEU A 14 -18.94 4.81 -9.60
CA LEU A 14 -17.61 5.01 -9.02
C LEU A 14 -17.03 3.75 -8.39
N THR A 15 -17.87 2.91 -7.79
CA THR A 15 -17.41 1.74 -7.01
C THR A 15 -17.45 0.43 -7.80
N LYS A 16 -18.47 0.26 -8.65
CA LYS A 16 -18.77 -0.99 -9.35
C LYS A 16 -18.83 -0.83 -10.86
N GLY A 17 -18.94 0.40 -11.36
CA GLY A 17 -19.26 0.66 -12.75
C GLY A 17 -20.76 0.51 -13.05
N ALA A 18 -21.20 1.08 -14.16
CA ALA A 18 -22.59 1.06 -14.61
C ALA A 18 -23.07 -0.35 -14.99
N THR A 19 -22.18 -1.20 -15.50
CA THR A 19 -22.44 -2.59 -15.90
C THR A 19 -21.75 -3.61 -15.01
N GLY A 20 -21.06 -3.18 -13.94
CA GLY A 20 -20.36 -4.06 -13.02
C GLY A 20 -18.92 -4.36 -13.40
N GLN A 21 -18.32 -3.60 -14.34
CA GLN A 21 -16.95 -3.85 -14.82
C GLN A 21 -15.87 -3.17 -13.97
N GLY A 22 -16.21 -2.71 -12.77
CA GLY A 22 -15.32 -1.99 -11.86
C GLY A 22 -15.56 -0.48 -11.89
N GLY A 23 -15.09 0.22 -10.86
CA GLY A 23 -15.28 1.66 -10.70
C GLY A 23 -14.87 2.46 -11.93
N TYR A 24 -15.73 3.39 -12.37
CA TYR A 24 -15.64 3.98 -13.70
C TYR A 24 -14.35 4.77 -13.94
N ILE A 25 -13.74 5.35 -12.89
CA ILE A 25 -12.46 6.08 -12.98
C ILE A 25 -11.34 5.16 -13.52
N ILE A 26 -11.45 3.85 -13.29
CA ILE A 26 -10.51 2.84 -13.77
C ILE A 26 -11.02 2.14 -15.02
N SER A 27 -12.31 1.78 -15.06
CA SER A 27 -12.86 0.91 -16.11
C SER A 27 -13.39 1.66 -17.33
N GLY A 28 -13.74 2.95 -17.19
CA GLY A 28 -14.55 3.70 -18.15
C GLY A 28 -16.04 3.33 -18.15
N ASP A 29 -16.48 2.41 -17.28
CA ASP A 29 -17.85 1.89 -17.18
C ASP A 29 -18.76 2.87 -16.41
N LEU A 30 -19.03 4.03 -17.00
CA LEU A 30 -19.92 5.07 -16.44
C LEU A 30 -21.28 5.10 -17.17
N SER A 31 -22.36 5.48 -16.47
CA SER A 31 -23.71 5.59 -17.03
C SER A 31 -23.79 6.81 -17.98
N PRO A 32 -23.80 6.63 -19.31
CA PRO A 32 -23.64 7.74 -20.24
C PRO A 32 -24.83 8.70 -20.24
N ASN A 33 -26.01 8.25 -19.80
CA ASN A 33 -27.21 9.07 -19.68
C ASN A 33 -27.21 10.02 -18.47
N LEU A 34 -26.18 9.98 -17.62
CA LEU A 34 -25.99 10.98 -16.55
C LEU A 34 -25.24 12.22 -17.04
N PHE A 35 -24.53 12.11 -18.17
CA PHE A 35 -23.59 13.13 -18.64
C PHE A 35 -24.04 13.71 -19.98
N ARG A 36 -23.77 14.99 -20.20
CA ARG A 36 -23.87 15.58 -21.54
C ARG A 36 -22.82 14.96 -22.47
N LYS A 37 -23.13 14.89 -23.76
CA LYS A 37 -22.20 14.34 -24.77
C LYS A 37 -20.91 15.17 -24.88
N ASP A 38 -21.03 16.47 -24.68
CA ASP A 38 -19.99 17.50 -24.67
C ASP A 38 -19.50 17.83 -23.24
N CYS A 39 -19.75 16.95 -22.27
CA CYS A 39 -19.28 17.12 -20.90
C CYS A 39 -17.77 17.37 -20.86
N VAL A 40 -17.37 18.33 -20.01
CA VAL A 40 -15.97 18.67 -19.77
C VAL A 40 -15.47 17.83 -18.58
N PHE A 41 -14.39 17.10 -18.78
CA PHE A 41 -13.68 16.35 -17.75
C PHE A 41 -12.35 17.03 -17.48
N LEU A 42 -12.13 17.45 -16.23
CA LEU A 42 -10.95 18.16 -15.78
C LEU A 42 -10.24 17.33 -14.73
N ASP A 43 -8.94 17.11 -14.94
CA ASP A 43 -8.03 16.58 -13.93
C ASP A 43 -6.74 17.43 -13.88
N PRO A 44 -5.88 17.26 -12.87
CA PRO A 44 -4.64 18.03 -12.72
C PRO A 44 -3.61 17.89 -13.85
N THR A 45 -3.82 16.99 -14.81
CA THR A 45 -2.92 16.69 -15.93
C THR A 45 -3.58 16.87 -17.31
N ASN A 46 -4.90 16.85 -17.40
CA ASN A 46 -5.61 16.75 -18.67
C ASN A 46 -7.00 17.43 -18.65
N ARG A 47 -7.48 17.76 -19.85
CA ARG A 47 -8.83 18.28 -20.10
C ARG A 47 -9.43 17.58 -21.32
N VAL A 48 -10.57 16.93 -21.15
CA VAL A 48 -11.29 16.23 -22.21
C VAL A 48 -12.70 16.82 -22.35
N THR A 49 -13.12 17.18 -23.57
CA THR A 49 -14.41 17.84 -23.82
C THR A 49 -15.37 16.93 -24.60
N SER A 50 -15.38 15.64 -24.27
CA SER A 50 -16.28 14.66 -24.87
C SER A 50 -16.42 13.43 -23.98
N LEU A 51 -17.66 13.07 -23.67
CA LEU A 51 -17.99 11.86 -22.90
C LEU A 51 -17.41 10.60 -23.54
N SER A 52 -17.59 10.46 -24.86
CA SER A 52 -17.12 9.28 -25.59
C SER A 52 -15.59 9.16 -25.62
N GLN A 53 -14.87 10.29 -25.65
CA GLN A 53 -13.41 10.30 -25.61
C GLN A 53 -12.92 9.95 -24.21
N TYR A 54 -13.57 10.50 -23.17
CA TYR A 54 -13.24 10.20 -21.78
C TYR A 54 -13.41 8.71 -21.44
N GLN A 55 -14.57 8.11 -21.78
CA GLN A 55 -14.81 6.68 -21.56
C GLN A 55 -13.76 5.80 -22.24
N LYS A 56 -13.42 6.11 -23.50
CA LYS A 56 -12.39 5.37 -24.25
C LYS A 56 -11.03 5.53 -23.60
N ALA A 57 -10.65 6.74 -23.18
CA ALA A 57 -9.37 7.01 -22.53
C ALA A 57 -9.21 6.22 -21.23
N LEU A 58 -10.23 6.18 -20.37
CA LEU A 58 -10.17 5.42 -19.12
C LEU A 58 -10.07 3.91 -19.38
N ALA A 59 -10.88 3.37 -20.30
CA ALA A 59 -10.90 1.94 -20.62
C ALA A 59 -9.54 1.41 -21.12
N ILE A 60 -8.76 2.26 -21.80
CA ILE A 60 -7.42 1.91 -22.28
C ILE A 60 -6.30 2.22 -21.28
N LEU A 61 -6.52 3.14 -20.33
CA LEU A 61 -5.46 3.64 -19.46
C LEU A 61 -5.13 2.66 -18.33
N PHE A 62 -6.13 2.16 -17.61
CA PHE A 62 -5.91 1.32 -16.43
C PHE A 62 -6.19 -0.16 -16.68
N ASP A 63 -5.42 -1.00 -16.01
CA ASP A 63 -5.69 -2.43 -15.85
C ASP A 63 -6.73 -2.63 -14.75
N LYS A 64 -8.00 -2.79 -15.18
CA LYS A 64 -9.15 -2.90 -14.26
C LYS A 64 -9.08 -4.08 -13.31
N ASP A 65 -8.39 -5.16 -13.67
CA ASP A 65 -8.33 -6.38 -12.85
C ASP A 65 -7.25 -6.26 -11.76
N ARG A 66 -6.38 -5.23 -11.88
CA ARG A 66 -5.26 -4.99 -10.97
C ARG A 66 -5.28 -3.59 -10.35
N SER A 67 -6.32 -2.82 -10.61
CA SER A 67 -6.51 -1.47 -10.10
C SER A 67 -7.78 -1.39 -9.27
N VAL A 68 -7.81 -0.47 -8.31
CA VAL A 68 -8.88 -0.37 -7.32
C VAL A 68 -9.33 1.08 -7.21
N VAL A 69 -10.64 1.27 -7.07
CA VAL A 69 -11.28 2.54 -6.69
C VAL A 69 -12.14 2.30 -5.47
N GLU A 70 -11.99 3.16 -4.47
CA GLU A 70 -12.75 3.12 -3.23
C GLU A 70 -13.31 4.51 -2.92
N LEU A 71 -14.57 4.58 -2.50
CA LEU A 71 -15.12 5.82 -1.97
C LEU A 71 -14.61 6.03 -0.53
N VAL A 72 -14.10 7.23 -0.24
CA VAL A 72 -13.67 7.61 1.11
C VAL A 72 -14.89 8.00 1.98
N GLY A 73 -16.03 8.25 1.35
CA GLY A 73 -17.31 8.50 2.02
C GLY A 73 -18.46 8.63 1.02
N PRO A 74 -19.70 8.83 1.51
CA PRO A 74 -20.85 9.06 0.64
C PRO A 74 -20.71 10.38 -0.12
N LEU A 75 -21.23 10.41 -1.35
CA LEU A 75 -21.33 11.64 -2.13
C LEU A 75 -22.23 12.66 -1.42
N GLN A 76 -21.79 13.91 -1.42
CA GLN A 76 -22.49 15.04 -0.82
C GLN A 76 -23.20 15.85 -1.91
N ILE A 77 -24.44 16.23 -1.65
CA ILE A 77 -25.24 17.05 -2.56
C ILE A 77 -25.16 18.49 -2.10
N ASP A 78 -24.85 19.38 -3.02
CA ASP A 78 -24.83 20.82 -2.81
C ASP A 78 -25.90 21.44 -3.70
N SER A 79 -27.07 21.67 -3.11
CA SER A 79 -28.25 22.22 -3.81
C SER A 79 -28.05 23.66 -4.25
N ASP A 80 -27.22 24.44 -3.55
CA ASP A 80 -26.99 25.86 -3.86
C ASP A 80 -26.22 26.02 -5.17
N THR A 81 -25.30 25.10 -5.44
CA THR A 81 -24.49 25.09 -6.68
C THR A 81 -24.95 24.04 -7.70
N ASN A 82 -26.06 23.34 -7.42
CA ASN A 82 -26.57 22.22 -8.21
C ASN A 82 -25.45 21.21 -8.55
N SER A 83 -24.66 20.84 -7.55
CA SER A 83 -23.48 19.99 -7.71
C SER A 83 -23.50 18.78 -6.76
N ILE A 84 -22.74 17.76 -7.15
CA ILE A 84 -22.50 16.57 -6.33
C ILE A 84 -20.99 16.49 -6.10
N ARG A 85 -20.57 16.30 -4.86
CA ARG A 85 -19.16 16.24 -4.47
C ARG A 85 -18.85 14.90 -3.83
N GLY A 86 -17.63 14.42 -4.03
CA GLY A 86 -17.18 13.17 -3.46
C GLY A 86 -15.69 13.16 -3.22
N ARG A 87 -15.26 12.16 -2.46
CA ARG A 87 -13.86 11.80 -2.34
C ARG A 87 -13.70 10.32 -2.62
N PHE A 88 -12.76 10.00 -3.49
CA PHE A 88 -12.41 8.62 -3.78
C PHE A 88 -10.90 8.43 -3.69
N ARG A 89 -10.48 7.19 -3.53
CA ARG A 89 -9.10 6.75 -3.57
C ARG A 89 -8.92 5.80 -4.74
N SER A 90 -7.82 5.96 -5.47
CA SER A 90 -7.47 5.06 -6.56
C SER A 90 -6.01 4.64 -6.46
N ARG A 91 -5.73 3.43 -6.92
CA ARG A 91 -4.38 2.88 -7.13
C ARG A 91 -4.44 1.82 -8.20
N GLY A 92 -3.30 1.48 -8.79
CA GLY A 92 -3.26 0.33 -9.69
C GLY A 92 -2.21 0.43 -10.77
N PHE A 93 -2.49 -0.25 -11.88
CA PHE A 93 -1.55 -0.39 -12.98
C PHE A 93 -2.07 0.26 -14.24
N LEU A 94 -1.19 0.94 -14.97
CA LEU A 94 -1.53 1.42 -16.31
C LEU A 94 -1.26 0.33 -17.35
N LYS A 95 -2.09 0.26 -18.39
CA LYS A 95 -1.92 -0.62 -19.56
C LYS A 95 -0.89 -0.07 -20.54
N LEU A 96 0.32 0.18 -20.05
CA LEU A 96 1.49 0.51 -20.87
C LEU A 96 2.43 -0.69 -20.95
N PRO A 97 3.33 -0.79 -21.96
CA PRO A 97 4.20 -1.96 -22.13
C PRO A 97 5.07 -2.30 -20.91
N TRP A 98 5.43 -1.30 -20.10
CA TRP A 98 6.19 -1.46 -18.85
C TRP A 98 5.31 -1.57 -17.59
N ASN A 99 3.99 -1.60 -17.77
CA ASN A 99 2.96 -1.82 -16.76
C ASN A 99 3.21 -1.02 -15.48
N PRO A 100 3.33 0.32 -15.52
CA PRO A 100 3.69 1.13 -14.35
C PRO A 100 2.65 1.01 -13.23
N TYR A 101 3.11 1.01 -11.99
CA TYR A 101 2.25 1.07 -10.81
C TYR A 101 2.08 2.52 -10.35
N VAL A 102 0.84 2.97 -10.25
CA VAL A 102 0.45 4.25 -9.66
C VAL A 102 0.09 3.99 -8.20
N SER A 103 0.88 4.55 -7.28
CA SER A 103 0.64 4.42 -5.83
C SER A 103 -0.69 5.07 -5.44
N ALA A 104 -1.24 4.72 -4.27
CA ALA A 104 -2.53 5.27 -3.88
C ALA A 104 -2.54 6.80 -3.84
N TYR A 105 -3.64 7.37 -4.34
CA TYR A 105 -3.92 8.79 -4.26
C TYR A 105 -5.40 9.01 -3.96
N GLU A 106 -5.70 10.07 -3.22
CA GLU A 106 -7.07 10.51 -3.00
C GLU A 106 -7.41 11.60 -4.02
N SER A 107 -8.68 11.67 -4.37
CA SER A 107 -9.19 12.68 -5.29
C SER A 107 -10.50 13.23 -4.76
N ASP A 108 -10.59 14.56 -4.69
CA ASP A 108 -11.88 15.23 -4.56
C ASP A 108 -12.47 15.39 -5.96
N ILE A 109 -13.72 14.96 -6.13
CA ILE A 109 -14.44 15.01 -7.40
C ILE A 109 -15.68 15.87 -7.25
N VAL A 110 -15.94 16.71 -8.23
CA VAL A 110 -17.13 17.56 -8.31
C VAL A 110 -17.82 17.33 -9.63
N TYR A 111 -19.13 17.12 -9.59
CA TYR A 111 -20.01 17.02 -10.75
C TYR A 111 -20.94 18.22 -10.76
N HIS A 112 -20.90 19.03 -11.81
CA HIS A 112 -21.82 20.14 -11.99
C HIS A 112 -22.97 19.71 -12.91
N VAL A 113 -24.21 19.92 -12.42
CA VAL A 113 -25.42 19.48 -13.10
C VAL A 113 -26.11 20.67 -13.76
N GLY A 114 -26.51 20.51 -15.02
CA GLY A 114 -27.25 21.53 -15.75
C GLY A 114 -28.67 21.64 -15.21
N VAL A 115 -29.14 22.87 -14.94
CA VAL A 115 -30.50 23.11 -14.46
C VAL A 115 -31.54 22.77 -15.53
N ASP A 116 -31.21 23.04 -16.81
CA ASP A 116 -32.16 22.92 -17.92
C ASP A 116 -32.42 21.48 -18.37
N ASP A 117 -31.37 20.65 -18.42
CA ASP A 117 -31.44 19.28 -18.94
C ASP A 117 -31.22 18.22 -17.85
N GLY A 118 -30.81 18.62 -16.65
CA GLY A 118 -30.55 17.70 -15.54
C GLY A 118 -29.39 16.74 -15.79
N LEU A 119 -28.46 17.08 -16.69
CA LEU A 119 -27.28 16.28 -17.04
C LEU A 119 -26.01 16.91 -16.49
N ILE A 120 -25.02 16.08 -16.19
CA ILE A 120 -23.68 16.54 -15.80
C ILE A 120 -23.00 17.16 -17.01
N TYR A 121 -22.67 18.44 -16.93
CA TYR A 121 -21.97 19.16 -17.99
C TYR A 121 -20.47 19.30 -17.71
N GLU A 122 -20.07 19.17 -16.45
CA GLU A 122 -18.67 19.20 -16.04
C GLU A 122 -18.42 18.22 -14.90
N GLN A 123 -17.30 17.51 -14.98
CA GLN A 123 -16.71 16.77 -13.89
C GLN A 123 -15.28 17.27 -13.69
N SER A 124 -14.94 17.71 -12.49
CA SER A 124 -13.60 18.17 -12.14
C SER A 124 -13.01 17.37 -10.99
N GLN A 125 -11.69 17.22 -10.99
CA GLN A 125 -10.94 16.48 -9.99
C GLN A 125 -9.72 17.27 -9.53
N THR A 126 -9.43 17.16 -8.24
CA THR A 126 -8.12 17.47 -7.66
C THR A 126 -7.54 16.20 -7.06
N TRP A 127 -6.21 16.10 -6.98
CA TRP A 127 -5.52 14.94 -6.43
C TRP A 127 -4.71 15.34 -5.19
N SER A 128 -4.66 14.47 -4.19
CA SER A 128 -3.73 14.63 -3.06
C SER A 128 -2.27 14.44 -3.49
N LYS A 129 -2.06 13.71 -4.59
CA LYS A 129 -0.78 13.52 -5.26
C LYS A 129 -0.54 14.62 -6.29
N SER A 130 0.68 15.14 -6.36
CA SER A 130 1.05 16.12 -7.38
C SER A 130 1.01 15.51 -8.79
N SER A 131 0.64 16.32 -9.78
CA SER A 131 0.66 15.93 -11.20
C SER A 131 2.04 15.41 -11.64
N TYR A 132 3.11 16.00 -11.10
CA TYR A 132 4.48 15.57 -11.37
C TYR A 132 4.76 14.15 -10.87
N THR A 133 4.36 13.82 -9.63
CA THR A 133 4.54 12.47 -9.09
C THR A 133 3.74 11.44 -9.88
N ALA A 134 2.48 11.75 -10.23
CA ALA A 134 1.64 10.87 -11.04
C ALA A 134 2.25 10.62 -12.44
N LEU A 135 2.78 11.66 -13.07
CA LEU A 135 3.46 11.55 -14.35
C LEU A 135 4.72 10.70 -14.25
N ARG A 136 5.55 10.93 -13.22
CA ARG A 136 6.78 10.15 -12.97
C ARG A 136 6.47 8.66 -12.79
N GLU A 137 5.46 8.32 -12.00
CA GLU A 137 5.02 6.93 -11.80
C GLU A 137 4.55 6.30 -13.11
N SER A 138 3.81 7.05 -13.94
CA SER A 138 3.33 6.57 -15.25
C SER A 138 4.46 6.18 -16.21
N PHE A 139 5.65 6.80 -16.09
CA PHE A 139 6.83 6.48 -16.88
C PHE A 139 7.86 5.62 -16.15
N THR A 140 7.55 5.15 -14.93
CA THR A 140 8.43 4.27 -14.16
C THR A 140 7.99 2.81 -14.34
N PRO A 141 8.77 1.94 -15.00
CA PRO A 141 8.46 0.52 -15.11
C PRO A 141 8.24 -0.14 -13.75
N THR A 142 7.19 -0.97 -13.63
CA THR A 142 6.86 -1.66 -12.35
C THR A 142 8.00 -2.50 -11.82
N ILE A 143 8.90 -2.98 -12.68
CA ILE A 143 10.10 -3.72 -12.24
C ILE A 143 10.99 -2.91 -11.30
N PHE A 144 10.92 -1.58 -11.33
CA PHE A 144 11.68 -0.69 -10.44
C PHE A 144 10.91 -0.31 -9.18
N THR A 145 9.58 -0.44 -9.17
CA THR A 145 8.71 -0.01 -8.05
C THR A 145 7.53 -0.95 -7.84
N PRO A 146 7.74 -2.27 -7.70
CA PRO A 146 6.64 -3.22 -7.58
C PRO A 146 5.83 -2.94 -6.32
N PRO A 147 4.48 -2.99 -6.36
CA PRO A 147 3.69 -2.81 -5.16
C PRO A 147 4.04 -3.91 -4.14
N PRO A 148 3.97 -3.61 -2.83
CA PRO A 148 4.25 -4.56 -1.78
C PRO A 148 3.08 -5.55 -1.61
N LYS A 149 2.82 -6.35 -2.65
CA LYS A 149 1.68 -7.26 -2.70
C LYS A 149 2.15 -8.68 -2.41
N SER A 150 1.72 -9.20 -1.27
CA SER A 150 1.77 -10.63 -1.01
C SER A 150 0.82 -11.36 -1.96
N VAL A 151 1.34 -12.43 -2.57
CA VAL A 151 0.59 -13.33 -3.46
C VAL A 151 0.07 -14.56 -2.73
N LEU A 152 0.35 -14.68 -1.43
CA LEU A 152 -0.05 -15.83 -0.64
C LEU A 152 -1.57 -15.85 -0.45
N PRO A 153 -2.21 -17.03 -0.59
CA PRO A 153 -3.66 -17.15 -0.47
C PRO A 153 -4.11 -16.85 0.96
N ARG A 154 -5.36 -16.41 1.10
CA ARG A 154 -6.03 -16.28 2.40
C ARG A 154 -6.29 -17.67 2.97
N PRO A 155 -5.90 -17.97 4.23
CA PRO A 155 -6.28 -19.22 4.88
C PRO A 155 -7.79 -19.25 5.19
N ASP A 156 -8.44 -20.40 5.03
CA ASP A 156 -9.88 -20.57 5.30
C ASP A 156 -10.26 -20.32 6.77
N THR A 157 -9.31 -20.54 7.68
CA THR A 157 -9.49 -20.38 9.14
C THR A 157 -9.10 -18.98 9.63
N GLU A 158 -8.77 -18.05 8.73
CA GLU A 158 -8.28 -16.74 9.14
C GLU A 158 -9.42 -15.86 9.70
N PRO A 159 -9.31 -15.34 10.94
CA PRO A 159 -10.30 -14.44 11.53
C PRO A 159 -10.52 -13.19 10.68
N THR A 160 -11.76 -12.73 10.63
CA THR A 160 -12.19 -11.57 9.83
C THR A 160 -11.35 -10.31 10.08
N GLN A 161 -10.92 -10.07 11.32
CA GLN A 161 -10.09 -8.92 11.69
C GLN A 161 -8.72 -8.96 11.01
N VAL A 162 -8.10 -10.14 10.93
CA VAL A 162 -6.80 -10.32 10.26
C VAL A 162 -6.96 -10.19 8.75
N SER A 163 -8.03 -10.75 8.18
CA SER A 163 -8.32 -10.59 6.76
C SER A 163 -8.53 -9.11 6.40
N ARG A 164 -9.31 -8.39 7.19
CA ARG A 164 -9.51 -6.95 7.01
C ARG A 164 -8.21 -6.17 7.13
N LEU A 165 -7.38 -6.47 8.13
CA LEU A 165 -6.08 -5.83 8.30
C LEU A 165 -5.18 -6.08 7.09
N PHE A 166 -5.08 -7.33 6.63
CA PHE A 166 -4.33 -7.69 5.43
C PHE A 166 -4.85 -6.95 4.19
N ASP A 167 -6.16 -6.98 3.95
CA ASP A 167 -6.77 -6.35 2.78
C ASP A 167 -6.53 -4.83 2.77
N GLN A 168 -6.50 -4.20 3.94
CA GLN A 168 -6.24 -2.77 4.09
C GLN A 168 -4.79 -2.37 3.80
N VAL A 169 -3.81 -3.26 4.05
CA VAL A 169 -2.37 -2.94 3.93
C VAL A 169 -1.69 -3.57 2.71
N ASN A 170 -2.25 -4.66 2.16
CA ASN A 170 -1.59 -5.43 1.11
C ASN A 170 -1.53 -4.65 -0.22
N GLY A 171 -0.32 -4.56 -0.77
CA GLY A 171 -0.07 -3.78 -1.98
C GLY A 171 -0.08 -2.26 -1.77
N ARG A 172 0.08 -1.79 -0.53
CA ARG A 172 0.23 -0.37 -0.19
C ARG A 172 1.51 -0.11 0.59
N ARG A 173 2.11 1.05 0.39
CA ARG A 173 3.31 1.49 1.11
C ARG A 173 2.98 2.33 2.34
N PRO A 174 3.88 2.41 3.34
CA PRO A 174 3.65 3.17 4.58
C PRO A 174 3.24 4.64 4.38
N GLU A 175 3.67 5.30 3.30
CA GLU A 175 3.34 6.69 2.97
C GLU A 175 1.97 6.85 2.30
N GLU A 176 1.34 5.77 1.86
CA GLU A 176 0.08 5.79 1.10
C GLU A 176 -1.17 5.94 1.97
N TYR A 177 -1.04 6.05 3.30
CA TYR A 177 -2.18 6.13 4.24
C TYR A 177 -2.43 7.54 4.73
N SER A 178 -3.70 7.96 4.72
CA SER A 178 -4.15 9.17 5.41
C SER A 178 -4.16 8.98 6.93
N ASP A 179 -4.25 10.08 7.68
CA ASP A 179 -4.29 10.03 9.16
C ASP A 179 -5.48 9.21 9.68
N GLN A 180 -6.63 9.32 9.03
CA GLN A 180 -7.81 8.52 9.38
C GLN A 180 -7.55 7.03 9.17
N GLU A 181 -6.95 6.63 8.05
CA GLU A 181 -6.64 5.23 7.80
C GLU A 181 -5.60 4.69 8.77
N ARG A 182 -4.61 5.50 9.16
CA ARG A 182 -3.65 5.13 10.20
C ARG A 182 -4.37 4.82 11.51
N GLN A 183 -5.34 5.64 11.90
CA GLN A 183 -6.16 5.36 13.07
C GLN A 183 -6.97 4.07 12.93
N GLU A 184 -7.58 3.82 11.76
CA GLU A 184 -8.34 2.59 11.49
C GLU A 184 -7.45 1.34 11.53
N ILE A 185 -6.28 1.39 10.91
CA ILE A 185 -5.28 0.31 10.93
C ILE A 185 -4.79 0.07 12.36
N SER A 186 -4.47 1.12 13.10
CA SER A 186 -4.07 1.05 14.52
C SER A 186 -5.15 0.36 15.37
N ASN A 187 -6.41 0.76 15.22
CA ASN A 187 -7.54 0.12 15.90
C ASN A 187 -7.72 -1.36 15.50
N LEU A 188 -7.50 -1.72 14.24
CA LEU A 188 -7.54 -3.12 13.78
C LEU A 188 -6.37 -3.93 14.34
N MET A 189 -5.17 -3.36 14.41
CA MET A 189 -4.02 -4.00 15.05
C MET A 189 -4.34 -4.33 16.52
N ASP A 190 -4.94 -3.39 17.27
CA ASP A 190 -5.32 -3.60 18.67
C ASP A 190 -6.39 -4.71 18.82
N GLN A 191 -7.36 -4.77 17.91
CA GLN A 191 -8.35 -5.87 17.88
C GLN A 191 -7.69 -7.22 17.62
N VAL A 192 -6.75 -7.30 16.67
CA VAL A 192 -6.02 -8.53 16.35
C VAL A 192 -5.14 -8.97 17.53
N LEU A 193 -4.43 -8.03 18.15
CA LEU A 193 -3.61 -8.28 19.34
C LEU A 193 -4.49 -8.83 20.49
N SER A 194 -5.63 -8.18 20.75
CA SER A 194 -6.57 -8.62 21.79
C SER A 194 -7.10 -10.04 21.53
N LEU A 195 -7.46 -10.34 20.28
CA LEU A 195 -7.91 -11.68 19.86
C LEU A 195 -6.83 -12.73 20.14
N THR A 196 -5.58 -12.45 19.78
CA THR A 196 -4.47 -13.40 19.98
C THR A 196 -4.14 -13.61 21.45
N GLN A 197 -4.29 -12.59 22.29
CA GLN A 197 -4.11 -12.72 23.75
C GLN A 197 -5.21 -13.56 24.39
N GLN A 198 -6.46 -13.41 23.94
CA GLN A 198 -7.60 -14.16 24.46
C GLN A 198 -7.63 -15.60 23.95
N SER A 199 -7.03 -15.88 22.79
CA SER A 199 -7.00 -17.21 22.19
C SER A 199 -5.66 -17.50 21.49
N PRO A 200 -4.60 -17.81 22.27
CA PRO A 200 -3.25 -18.03 21.73
C PRO A 200 -3.17 -19.18 20.71
N SER A 201 -4.12 -20.12 20.75
CA SER A 201 -4.21 -21.25 19.82
C SER A 201 -4.68 -20.87 18.41
N VAL A 202 -5.20 -19.65 18.20
CA VAL A 202 -5.64 -19.19 16.87
C VAL A 202 -4.45 -19.01 15.93
N TYR A 203 -3.31 -18.56 16.48
CA TYR A 203 -2.07 -18.37 15.74
C TYR A 203 -0.88 -19.00 16.50
N PRO A 204 -0.79 -20.34 16.50
CA PRO A 204 0.33 -21.02 17.14
C PRO A 204 1.62 -20.64 16.42
N TRP A 205 2.70 -20.46 17.20
CA TRP A 205 4.02 -20.22 16.64
C TRP A 205 4.50 -21.46 15.89
N LYS A 206 5.08 -21.24 14.71
CA LYS A 206 5.67 -22.27 13.86
C LYS A 206 6.99 -21.76 13.29
N PRO A 207 8.13 -22.45 13.51
CA PRO A 207 9.44 -22.01 13.03
C PRO A 207 9.49 -21.76 11.51
N GLU A 208 8.72 -22.50 10.71
CA GLU A 208 8.63 -22.34 9.26
C GLU A 208 8.00 -21.02 8.79
N LEU A 209 7.33 -20.28 9.68
CA LEU A 209 6.82 -18.94 9.40
C LEU A 209 7.94 -17.90 9.40
N PHE A 210 9.09 -18.19 10.01
CA PHE A 210 10.16 -17.22 10.15
C PHE A 210 10.88 -16.93 8.83
N PRO A 211 11.39 -17.95 8.09
CA PRO A 211 12.19 -17.73 6.90
C PRO A 211 11.40 -17.08 5.77
N GLY A 212 12.06 -16.25 4.97
CA GLY A 212 11.47 -15.61 3.80
C GLY A 212 11.60 -14.09 3.83
N THR A 213 10.98 -13.46 2.83
CA THR A 213 11.06 -12.02 2.59
C THR A 213 9.79 -11.33 3.07
N TRP A 214 9.95 -10.45 4.05
CA TRP A 214 8.89 -9.68 4.68
C TRP A 214 9.04 -8.21 4.30
N LYS A 215 7.99 -7.60 3.73
CA LYS A 215 8.01 -6.20 3.31
C LYS A 215 7.16 -5.34 4.24
N LEU A 216 7.72 -4.21 4.70
CA LEU A 216 7.01 -3.26 5.55
C LEU A 216 5.93 -2.55 4.71
N VAL A 217 4.68 -2.68 5.12
CA VAL A 217 3.53 -2.08 4.43
C VAL A 217 2.82 -1.03 5.27
N TYR A 218 3.07 -1.00 6.58
CA TYR A 218 2.51 0.00 7.48
C TYR A 218 3.49 0.26 8.62
N PHE A 219 3.52 1.52 9.06
CA PHE A 219 4.37 1.95 10.16
C PHE A 219 3.64 2.98 11.03
N GLU A 220 3.72 2.78 12.34
CA GLU A 220 3.19 3.65 13.38
C GLU A 220 4.32 3.99 14.36
N ALA A 221 4.65 5.29 14.43
CA ALA A 221 5.66 5.77 15.35
C ALA A 221 5.23 5.57 16.81
N GLY A 222 6.19 5.37 17.70
CA GLY A 222 5.91 5.26 19.13
C GLY A 222 5.55 6.60 19.78
N THR A 223 5.22 6.58 21.08
CA THR A 223 4.64 7.71 21.84
C THR A 223 5.46 9.02 21.87
N SER A 224 6.73 8.99 21.46
CA SER A 224 7.58 10.19 21.35
C SER A 224 7.86 10.63 19.90
N GLY A 225 7.15 10.07 18.92
CA GLY A 225 7.51 10.19 17.51
C GLY A 225 8.79 9.43 17.14
N GLY A 226 9.27 8.56 18.03
CA GLY A 226 10.38 7.65 17.77
C GLY A 226 9.97 6.61 16.72
N GLY A 227 10.77 6.50 15.66
CA GLY A 227 10.64 5.48 14.61
C GLY A 227 10.97 4.06 15.08
N VAL A 228 11.10 3.10 14.16
CA VAL A 228 11.80 1.83 14.44
C VAL A 228 13.21 2.20 14.93
N ASP A 229 13.62 1.68 16.09
CA ASP A 229 14.85 1.97 16.82
C ASP A 229 15.97 2.64 15.99
N ARG A 230 16.23 3.93 16.27
CA ARG A 230 17.24 4.75 15.60
C ARG A 230 18.68 4.24 15.79
N ARG A 231 18.90 3.23 16.65
CA ARG A 231 20.20 2.51 16.76
C ARG A 231 20.48 1.61 15.56
N ILE A 232 19.46 1.29 14.76
CA ILE A 232 19.60 0.75 13.40
C ILE A 232 19.16 1.87 12.46
N PRO A 233 20.07 2.79 12.07
CA PRO A 233 19.71 4.00 11.35
C PRO A 233 19.27 3.65 9.93
N PHE A 234 17.97 3.49 9.72
CA PHE A 234 17.39 3.60 8.39
C PHE A 234 16.88 5.02 8.20
N PRO A 235 17.44 5.79 7.26
CA PRO A 235 16.84 7.06 6.90
C PRO A 235 15.48 6.80 6.24
N GLU A 236 14.43 7.37 6.84
CA GLU A 236 13.07 7.31 6.32
C GLU A 236 12.97 8.27 5.11
N PHE A 237 13.15 7.75 3.90
CA PHE A 237 12.83 8.49 2.69
C PHE A 237 11.51 7.98 2.07
N SER A 238 10.76 8.89 1.46
CA SER A 238 9.39 8.66 0.96
C SER A 238 9.26 7.78 -0.29
N PHE A 239 10.35 7.18 -0.76
CA PHE A 239 10.40 6.33 -1.94
C PHE A 239 11.03 4.96 -1.64
N ASN A 240 11.08 4.59 -0.36
CA ASN A 240 11.86 3.46 0.12
C ASN A 240 10.97 2.27 0.48
N ASP A 241 11.05 1.23 -0.33
CA ASP A 241 10.58 -0.08 0.09
C ASP A 241 11.54 -0.66 1.14
N GLN A 242 10.99 -1.17 2.25
CA GLN A 242 11.76 -1.77 3.33
C GLN A 242 11.46 -3.27 3.46
N TYR A 243 12.51 -4.07 3.54
CA TYR A 243 12.43 -5.53 3.58
C TYR A 243 13.20 -6.10 4.76
N GLN A 244 12.74 -7.22 5.27
CA GLN A 244 13.47 -8.09 6.17
C GLN A 244 13.48 -9.50 5.59
N ILE A 245 14.67 -10.00 5.30
CA ILE A 245 14.88 -11.36 4.79
C ILE A 245 15.47 -12.18 5.93
N PHE A 246 14.78 -13.25 6.31
CA PHE A 246 15.27 -14.20 7.29
C PHE A 246 15.73 -15.47 6.58
N GLY A 247 16.98 -15.85 6.82
CA GLY A 247 17.56 -17.09 6.32
C GLY A 247 17.07 -18.30 7.13
N GLY A 248 16.90 -19.45 6.47
CA GLY A 248 16.51 -20.69 7.14
C GLY A 248 17.63 -21.33 7.96
N GLU A 249 18.88 -21.23 7.49
CA GLU A 249 20.06 -21.76 8.18
C GLU A 249 20.86 -20.62 8.85
N GLY A 250 21.34 -20.86 10.07
CA GLY A 250 22.28 -19.96 10.76
C GLY A 250 21.66 -18.69 11.35
N GLN A 251 20.33 -18.61 11.47
CA GLN A 251 19.60 -17.49 12.08
C GLN A 251 20.04 -16.11 11.54
N GLN A 252 20.18 -16.00 10.22
CA GLN A 252 20.60 -14.75 9.57
C GLN A 252 19.42 -13.83 9.33
N VAL A 253 19.63 -12.53 9.52
CA VAL A 253 18.67 -11.49 9.13
C VAL A 253 19.37 -10.47 8.23
N THR A 254 18.72 -10.14 7.12
CA THR A 254 19.10 -9.03 6.25
C THR A 254 17.96 -8.03 6.20
N ASN A 255 18.20 -6.80 6.64
CA ASN A 255 17.27 -5.69 6.46
C ASN A 255 17.71 -4.88 5.24
N ILE A 256 16.77 -4.51 4.39
CA ILE A 256 17.04 -3.71 3.18
C ILE A 256 16.14 -2.49 3.21
N GLY A 257 16.71 -1.31 3.01
CA GLY A 257 15.98 -0.09 2.71
C GLY A 257 16.41 0.41 1.34
N GLU A 258 15.54 0.32 0.36
CA GLU A 258 15.78 0.89 -0.98
C GLU A 258 15.85 2.41 -0.86
N LEU A 259 16.88 3.09 -1.37
CA LEU A 259 16.99 4.56 -1.43
C LEU A 259 16.65 5.13 -2.82
N TRP A 260 16.63 4.30 -3.85
CA TRP A 260 16.18 4.72 -5.17
C TRP A 260 15.69 3.50 -5.93
N GLY A 261 14.57 2.95 -5.44
CA GLY A 261 14.15 1.62 -5.84
C GLY A 261 15.26 0.58 -5.60
N PRO A 262 15.28 -0.52 -6.37
CA PRO A 262 16.27 -1.58 -6.22
C PRO A 262 17.69 -1.19 -6.72
N SER A 263 17.86 -0.01 -7.32
CA SER A 263 19.14 0.42 -7.91
C SER A 263 20.13 0.97 -6.89
N LEU A 264 19.65 1.62 -5.83
CA LEU A 264 20.46 2.15 -4.73
C LEU A 264 19.77 1.76 -3.43
N PHE A 265 20.44 1.04 -2.54
CA PHE A 265 19.82 0.54 -1.31
C PHE A 265 20.82 0.43 -0.17
N VAL A 266 20.33 0.52 1.06
CA VAL A 266 21.08 0.19 2.26
C VAL A 266 20.74 -1.23 2.66
N ARG A 267 21.76 -2.06 2.86
CA ARG A 267 21.64 -3.42 3.38
C ARG A 267 22.26 -3.48 4.76
N VAL A 268 21.54 -4.06 5.72
CA VAL A 268 22.01 -4.26 7.09
C VAL A 268 21.94 -5.75 7.41
N LEU A 269 23.10 -6.31 7.74
CA LEU A 269 23.32 -7.73 7.97
C LEU A 269 23.49 -8.00 9.46
N GLY A 270 22.96 -9.13 9.90
CA GLY A 270 23.13 -9.60 11.25
C GLY A 270 22.63 -11.02 11.45
N THR A 271 22.57 -11.41 12.71
CA THR A 271 21.90 -12.62 13.16
C THR A 271 20.70 -12.27 14.01
N TYR A 272 19.79 -13.21 14.23
CA TYR A 272 18.72 -13.09 15.19
C TYR A 272 18.75 -14.27 16.16
N ARG A 273 18.17 -14.11 17.34
CA ARG A 273 17.87 -15.22 18.26
C ARG A 273 16.51 -15.03 18.90
N GLU A 274 15.78 -16.13 19.06
CA GLU A 274 14.59 -16.16 19.90
C GLU A 274 15.01 -16.10 21.37
N LEU A 275 14.44 -15.16 22.13
CA LEU A 275 14.70 -15.04 23.56
C LEU A 275 13.96 -16.11 24.37
N ASP A 276 12.89 -16.66 23.81
CA ASP A 276 12.14 -17.80 24.36
C ASP A 276 11.89 -18.85 23.26
N PRO A 277 12.89 -19.70 22.97
CA PRO A 277 12.81 -20.67 21.87
C PRO A 277 11.85 -21.84 22.15
N PHE A 278 11.48 -22.08 23.41
CA PHE A 278 10.58 -23.18 23.79
C PHE A 278 9.10 -22.77 23.77
N SER A 279 8.81 -21.47 23.78
CA SER A 279 7.45 -20.99 23.61
C SER A 279 6.89 -21.32 22.22
N THR A 280 5.74 -22.00 22.22
CA THR A 280 4.92 -22.28 21.03
C THR A 280 3.84 -21.22 20.81
N THR A 281 3.88 -20.11 21.55
CA THR A 281 2.91 -19.02 21.42
C THR A 281 3.52 -17.81 20.72
N SER A 282 2.69 -17.10 19.98
CA SER A 282 3.00 -15.75 19.50
C SER A 282 2.42 -14.71 20.47
N PRO A 283 3.01 -13.52 20.62
CA PRO A 283 4.18 -12.99 19.90
C PRO A 283 5.52 -13.61 20.34
N LYS A 284 6.49 -13.64 19.42
CA LYS A 284 7.86 -14.08 19.68
C LYS A 284 8.77 -12.90 19.95
N ARG A 285 9.56 -12.99 21.01
CA ARG A 285 10.61 -12.03 21.36
C ARG A 285 11.91 -12.40 20.68
N LEU A 286 12.46 -11.44 19.96
CA LEU A 286 13.61 -11.62 19.10
C LEU A 286 14.66 -10.56 19.40
N GLU A 287 15.90 -11.00 19.44
CA GLU A 287 17.07 -10.13 19.48
C GLU A 287 17.81 -10.25 18.15
N ALA A 288 17.93 -9.15 17.41
CA ALA A 288 18.76 -9.06 16.22
C ALA A 288 20.11 -8.43 16.57
N ASN A 289 21.20 -9.16 16.30
CA ASN A 289 22.57 -8.68 16.44
C ASN A 289 23.07 -8.23 15.07
N ILE A 290 23.14 -6.91 14.86
CA ILE A 290 23.56 -6.29 13.62
C ILE A 290 25.09 -6.15 13.60
N SER A 291 25.72 -6.81 12.63
CA SER A 291 27.18 -6.87 12.51
C SER A 291 27.74 -5.90 11.48
N SER A 292 26.95 -5.51 10.47
CA SER A 292 27.40 -4.60 9.42
C SER A 292 26.26 -3.94 8.67
N GLY A 293 26.48 -2.74 8.14
CA GLY A 293 25.64 -2.14 7.12
C GLY A 293 26.45 -1.75 5.89
N GLN A 294 25.79 -1.66 4.75
CA GLN A 294 26.39 -1.36 3.47
C GLN A 294 25.44 -0.48 2.64
N LEU A 295 25.98 0.52 1.96
CA LEU A 295 25.30 1.21 0.86
C LEU A 295 25.66 0.49 -0.42
N CYS A 296 24.68 0.03 -1.18
CA CYS A 296 24.90 -0.77 -2.37
C CYS A 296 24.25 -0.12 -3.60
N VAL A 297 24.94 -0.23 -4.75
CA VAL A 297 24.40 0.11 -6.08
C VAL A 297 24.36 -1.16 -6.90
N ALA A 298 23.19 -1.48 -7.47
CA ALA A 298 23.03 -2.62 -8.37
C ALA A 298 23.77 -2.36 -9.69
N THR A 299 24.69 -3.23 -10.11
CA THR A 299 25.55 -3.01 -11.29
C THR A 299 25.07 -3.71 -12.57
N THR A 300 24.04 -4.55 -12.49
CA THR A 300 23.40 -5.18 -13.66
C THR A 300 21.88 -5.19 -13.51
N GLY A 301 21.14 -4.98 -14.61
CA GLY A 301 19.67 -4.82 -14.68
C GLY A 301 18.82 -6.01 -14.26
N ASP A 302 19.35 -6.94 -13.47
CA ASP A 302 18.61 -8.03 -12.86
C ASP A 302 18.07 -7.61 -11.49
N LEU A 303 17.05 -6.74 -11.54
CA LEU A 303 16.30 -6.27 -10.37
C LEU A 303 15.41 -7.35 -9.75
N ARG A 304 15.47 -8.58 -10.29
CA ARG A 304 14.72 -9.75 -9.83
C ARG A 304 15.50 -10.62 -8.87
N ALA A 305 16.70 -10.23 -8.45
CA ALA A 305 17.37 -10.93 -7.36
C ALA A 305 16.48 -10.86 -6.11
N THR A 306 15.75 -11.94 -5.87
CA THR A 306 14.85 -12.16 -4.72
C THR A 306 15.59 -12.13 -3.39
N SER A 307 16.92 -12.02 -3.45
CA SER A 307 17.85 -11.71 -2.38
C SER A 307 18.96 -10.81 -2.93
N PRO A 308 19.20 -9.61 -2.38
CA PRO A 308 20.39 -8.81 -2.70
C PRO A 308 21.71 -9.45 -2.24
N ALA A 309 21.70 -10.71 -1.82
CA ALA A 309 22.89 -11.54 -1.69
C ALA A 309 23.47 -12.00 -3.03
N ASP A 310 22.66 -12.03 -4.11
CA ASP A 310 23.00 -12.79 -5.32
C ASP A 310 23.30 -11.93 -6.57
N ALA A 311 23.22 -10.60 -6.51
CA ALA A 311 23.46 -9.74 -7.67
C ALA A 311 24.74 -8.92 -7.53
N ASN A 312 25.51 -8.89 -8.63
CA ASN A 312 26.61 -7.96 -8.87
C ASN A 312 26.22 -6.55 -8.34
N SER A 313 26.77 -6.18 -7.20
CA SER A 313 26.52 -4.88 -6.59
C SER A 313 27.81 -4.34 -6.03
N SER A 314 28.04 -3.05 -6.24
CA SER A 314 29.13 -2.33 -5.63
C SER A 314 28.63 -1.81 -4.29
N CYS A 315 29.20 -2.30 -3.20
CA CYS A 315 28.80 -1.92 -1.85
C CYS A 315 29.93 -1.19 -1.12
N TRP A 316 29.56 -0.14 -0.40
CA TRP A 316 30.41 0.61 0.51
C TRP A 316 29.97 0.36 1.94
N ASN A 317 30.92 0.00 2.81
CA ASN A 317 30.62 -0.25 4.21
C ASN A 317 30.13 1.02 4.90
N LEU A 318 29.06 0.88 5.68
CA LEU A 318 28.54 1.89 6.58
C LEU A 318 28.85 1.46 8.02
N PRO A 319 29.13 2.39 8.95
CA PRO A 319 29.41 2.10 10.35
C PRO A 319 28.11 1.78 11.12
N ILE A 320 27.34 0.81 10.64
CA ILE A 320 26.07 0.38 11.22
C ILE A 320 26.30 -0.94 11.96
N GLN A 321 26.14 -0.88 13.27
CA GLN A 321 26.22 -2.03 14.19
C GLN A 321 25.26 -1.77 15.35
N GLY A 322 24.75 -2.82 15.98
CA GLY A 322 23.87 -2.67 17.13
C GLY A 322 23.10 -3.92 17.48
N VAL A 323 22.28 -3.81 18.52
CA VAL A 323 21.39 -4.88 18.97
C VAL A 323 19.96 -4.35 18.98
N GLY A 324 19.09 -5.01 18.23
CA GLY A 324 17.66 -4.74 18.09
C GLY A 324 16.82 -5.71 18.93
N LEU A 325 15.93 -5.23 19.79
CA LEU A 325 14.91 -6.05 20.45
C LEU A 325 13.53 -5.77 19.88
N PHE A 326 12.82 -6.82 19.50
CA PHE A 326 11.49 -6.71 18.92
C PHE A 326 10.59 -7.89 19.30
N GLU A 327 9.29 -7.60 19.36
CA GLU A 327 8.24 -8.60 19.40
C GLU A 327 7.63 -8.75 18.01
N SER A 328 7.36 -9.99 17.61
CA SER A 328 6.70 -10.28 16.34
C SER A 328 5.54 -11.24 16.54
N LEU A 329 4.35 -10.78 16.20
CA LEU A 329 3.13 -11.58 16.14
C LEU A 329 2.91 -12.04 14.70
N TYR A 330 3.06 -13.34 14.47
CA TYR A 330 2.81 -13.96 13.17
C TYR A 330 1.34 -14.34 13.03
N LEU A 331 0.71 -13.87 11.96
CA LEU A 331 -0.71 -14.04 11.68
C LEU A 331 -0.86 -14.93 10.45
N GLY A 332 -0.48 -16.21 10.61
CA GLY A 332 -0.36 -17.16 9.51
C GLY A 332 0.83 -16.87 8.60
N ASP A 333 0.74 -17.30 7.34
CA ASP A 333 1.87 -17.25 6.41
C ASP A 333 2.12 -15.87 5.79
N ARG A 334 1.11 -15.00 5.80
CA ARG A 334 1.08 -13.81 4.91
C ARG A 334 1.25 -12.47 5.59
N LEU A 335 1.06 -12.40 6.91
CA LEU A 335 1.02 -11.17 7.67
C LEU A 335 1.72 -11.33 9.02
N ARG A 336 2.44 -10.30 9.46
CA ARG A 336 2.91 -10.19 10.84
C ARG A 336 2.87 -8.76 11.34
N ILE A 337 2.66 -8.61 12.64
CA ILE A 337 2.77 -7.34 13.36
C ILE A 337 4.09 -7.36 14.10
N LEU A 338 4.87 -6.29 13.95
CA LEU A 338 6.13 -6.08 14.68
C LEU A 338 5.97 -4.94 15.69
N GLN A 339 6.61 -5.09 16.83
CA GLN A 339 6.72 -4.05 17.85
C GLN A 339 8.18 -3.90 18.26
N ASN A 340 8.69 -2.68 18.21
CA ASN A 340 10.02 -2.36 18.66
C ASN A 340 10.06 -2.21 20.19
N LEU A 341 10.86 -3.04 20.86
CA LEU A 341 11.01 -2.99 22.33
C LEU A 341 12.17 -2.11 22.80
N ASN A 342 13.06 -1.77 21.88
CA ASN A 342 14.26 -0.99 22.11
C ASN A 342 14.01 0.51 22.21
N GLY A 343 12.83 0.99 21.81
CA GLY A 343 12.49 2.41 21.74
C GLY A 343 11.13 2.70 22.33
N THR A 344 10.39 3.61 21.69
CA THR A 344 9.10 4.10 22.21
C THR A 344 7.90 3.25 21.83
N GLY A 345 8.13 1.96 21.55
CA GLY A 345 7.06 1.02 21.21
C GLY A 345 6.51 1.17 19.80
N ALA A 346 7.31 1.67 18.84
CA ALA A 346 6.88 1.78 17.45
C ALA A 346 6.39 0.43 16.91
N ARG A 347 5.33 0.47 16.10
CA ARG A 347 4.68 -0.73 15.55
C ARG A 347 4.74 -0.71 14.04
N GLY A 348 4.74 -1.89 13.44
CA GLY A 348 4.69 -2.02 11.99
C GLY A 348 3.93 -3.27 11.57
N ILE A 349 3.50 -3.28 10.31
CA ILE A 349 2.90 -4.44 9.68
C ILE A 349 3.76 -4.83 8.50
N GLN A 350 4.04 -6.12 8.40
CA GLN A 350 4.75 -6.69 7.28
C GLN A 350 3.93 -7.77 6.61
N VAL A 351 4.00 -7.77 5.28
CA VAL A 351 3.43 -8.84 4.45
C VAL A 351 4.56 -9.72 3.92
N ARG A 352 4.30 -11.02 3.85
CA ARG A 352 5.26 -11.97 3.25
C ARG A 352 5.14 -11.93 1.75
N MET A 353 6.27 -11.72 1.06
CA MET A 353 6.31 -11.60 -0.39
C MET A 353 6.39 -12.97 -1.08
N SER A 354 7.05 -13.94 -0.45
CA SER A 354 7.29 -15.30 -0.95
C SER A 354 7.54 -16.28 0.18
#